data_AF-A0A6J8E707-F1
#
_entry.id   AF-A0A6J8E707-F1
#
_cell.length_a   1.000
_cell.length_b   1.000
_cell.length_c   1.000
_cell.angle_alpha   90.00
_cell.angle_beta   90.00
_cell.angle_gamma   90.00
#
_symmetry.space_group_name_H-M   'P 1'
#
loop_
_entity.id
_entity.type
_entity.pdbx_description
1 polymer ?
#
loop_
_entity_poly.entity_id
_entity_poly.type
_entity_poly.pdbx_seq_one_letter_code
_entity_poly.pdbx_strand_id
1 'polypeptide(L)'
;MINTGHFVLLHRLRIKLRLLRNMLTSTSFIMMHISNVMTSTKDKLTICAEVTGDKQALNNRLDRVQDLMTSLRDGEKKVEATHVQGEKTLPQTARQGQAHINGELESVSVTQDYETLATRLGETQQNLTHSIQALQAYDGSCIKDLELKFTLPEKQAQVEKYKALQNDVHTRQGQFDDLKNMASQDLIGKLRNHALEHETYQENFSECSEWLGTSLQRLQELVAEKDQGATRIHYTVECGEKLYPSTASEGPDIIHQELRGLREHWEQGCDVLSETQCKLDTTLLQWYSYDENFDQFRKWFLDTEIKLREDTDLKATLSDKKAQLQNHRLCRSYIKTLYLDNM
;
A
#
# COMPACT_ATOMS: atom_id res chain seq x y z
N MET A 1 -60.67 46.31 7.38
CA MET A 1 -60.78 45.33 6.27
C MET A 1 -59.42 44.67 6.05
N ILE A 2 -59.08 43.63 6.82
CA ILE A 2 -57.82 42.90 6.63
C ILE A 2 -58.05 41.77 5.63
N ASN A 3 -57.90 42.13 4.36
CA ASN A 3 -57.19 41.40 3.31
C ASN A 3 -57.44 39.87 3.16
N THR A 4 -58.61 39.48 2.64
CA THR A 4 -58.91 38.13 2.12
C THR A 4 -57.91 37.64 1.06
N GLY A 5 -57.33 38.56 0.27
CA GLY A 5 -56.26 38.23 -0.69
C GLY A 5 -54.97 37.72 -0.03
N HIS A 6 -54.66 38.21 1.18
CA HIS A 6 -53.45 37.83 1.92
C HIS A 6 -53.54 36.39 2.46
N PHE A 7 -54.74 35.95 2.90
CA PHE A 7 -54.97 34.57 3.33
C PHE A 7 -54.84 33.56 2.18
N VAL A 8 -55.34 33.89 1.00
CA VAL A 8 -55.21 33.03 -0.20
C VAL A 8 -53.75 32.91 -0.63
N LEU A 9 -53.00 34.01 -0.59
CA LEU A 9 -51.56 34.03 -0.87
C LEU A 9 -50.76 33.21 0.15
N LEU A 10 -51.01 33.39 1.45
CA LEU A 10 -50.36 32.62 2.52
C LEU A 10 -50.69 31.12 2.45
N HIS A 11 -51.93 30.76 2.09
CA HIS A 11 -52.33 29.38 1.91
C HIS A 11 -51.63 28.73 0.71
N ARG A 12 -51.54 29.44 -0.43
CA ARG A 12 -50.79 28.98 -1.62
C ARG A 12 -49.29 28.87 -1.33
N LEU A 13 -48.72 29.81 -0.59
CA LEU A 13 -47.32 29.77 -0.12
C LEU A 13 -47.05 28.59 0.82
N ARG A 14 -47.95 28.30 1.77
CA ARG A 14 -47.84 27.14 2.67
C ARG A 14 -47.90 25.81 1.92
N ILE A 15 -48.79 25.68 0.94
CA ILE A 15 -48.84 24.47 0.09
C ILE A 15 -47.54 24.31 -0.68
N LYS A 16 -47.03 25.38 -1.31
CA LYS A 16 -45.76 25.35 -2.05
C LYS A 16 -44.56 25.00 -1.17
N LEU A 17 -44.46 25.58 0.03
CA LEU A 17 -43.39 25.28 0.98
C LEU A 17 -43.48 23.84 1.50
N ARG A 18 -44.68 23.28 1.68
CA ARG A 18 -44.87 21.88 2.08
C ARG A 18 -44.45 20.90 0.97
N LEU A 19 -44.79 21.20 -0.28
CA LEU A 19 -44.40 20.40 -1.44
C LEU A 19 -42.88 20.44 -1.66
N LEU A 20 -42.26 21.62 -1.57
CA LEU A 20 -40.81 21.78 -1.65
C LEU A 20 -40.08 21.03 -0.52
N ARG A 21 -40.56 21.16 0.72
CA ARG A 21 -39.99 20.46 1.87
C ARG A 21 -40.10 18.94 1.72
N ASN A 22 -41.25 18.43 1.29
CA ASN A 22 -41.46 17.00 1.08
C ASN A 22 -40.57 16.45 -0.05
N MET A 23 -40.40 17.21 -1.13
CA MET A 23 -39.55 16.84 -2.26
C MET A 23 -38.06 16.83 -1.85
N LEU A 24 -37.57 17.88 -1.18
CA LEU A 24 -36.21 17.94 -0.63
C LEU A 24 -35.92 16.79 0.35
N THR A 25 -36.85 16.47 1.25
CA THR A 25 -36.67 15.32 2.16
C THR A 25 -36.69 13.99 1.43
N SER A 26 -37.43 13.89 0.32
CA SER A 26 -37.52 12.69 -0.50
C SER A 26 -36.26 12.49 -1.35
N THR A 27 -35.71 13.55 -1.95
CA THR A 27 -34.49 13.50 -2.78
C THR A 27 -33.28 13.14 -1.92
N SER A 28 -33.08 13.80 -0.77
CA SER A 28 -31.97 13.48 0.14
C SER A 28 -32.03 12.04 0.66
N PHE A 29 -33.23 11.52 0.98
CA PHE A 29 -33.40 10.13 1.43
C PHE A 29 -33.09 9.12 0.32
N ILE A 30 -33.51 9.41 -0.92
CA ILE A 30 -33.26 8.57 -2.08
C ILE A 30 -31.76 8.55 -2.41
N MET A 31 -31.08 9.70 -2.39
CA MET A 31 -29.63 9.79 -2.60
C MET A 31 -28.84 9.03 -1.53
N MET A 32 -29.24 9.12 -0.26
CA MET A 32 -28.64 8.33 0.82
C MET A 32 -28.87 6.82 0.63
N HIS A 33 -30.07 6.41 0.19
CA HIS A 33 -30.36 5.01 -0.10
C HIS A 33 -29.52 4.48 -1.28
N ILE A 34 -29.38 5.27 -2.35
CA ILE A 34 -28.57 4.93 -3.53
C ILE A 34 -27.11 4.77 -3.14
N SER A 35 -26.55 5.73 -2.41
CA SER A 35 -25.16 5.68 -1.94
C SER A 35 -24.90 4.42 -1.09
N ASN A 36 -25.81 4.10 -0.17
CA ASN A 36 -25.73 2.88 0.64
C ASN A 36 -25.80 1.59 -0.19
N VAL A 37 -26.70 1.53 -1.19
CA VAL A 37 -26.83 0.37 -2.10
C VAL A 37 -25.56 0.21 -2.94
N MET A 38 -24.98 1.30 -3.45
CA MET A 38 -23.75 1.28 -4.23
C MET A 38 -22.55 0.79 -3.41
N THR A 39 -22.35 1.34 -2.21
CA THR A 39 -21.26 0.90 -1.32
C THR A 39 -21.42 -0.57 -0.92
N SER A 40 -22.62 -0.97 -0.49
CA SER A 40 -22.92 -2.38 -0.17
C SER A 40 -22.68 -3.32 -1.37
N THR A 41 -23.07 -2.91 -2.57
CA THR A 41 -22.91 -3.71 -3.79
C THR A 41 -21.45 -3.82 -4.18
N LYS A 42 -20.68 -2.72 -4.09
CA LYS A 42 -19.23 -2.69 -4.34
C LYS A 42 -18.47 -3.63 -3.39
N ASP A 43 -18.79 -3.59 -2.10
CA ASP A 43 -18.15 -4.45 -1.09
C ASP A 43 -18.45 -5.93 -1.30
N LYS A 44 -19.72 -6.26 -1.62
CA LYS A 44 -20.15 -7.63 -1.89
C LYS A 44 -19.57 -8.15 -3.20
N LEU A 45 -19.42 -7.30 -4.22
CA LEU A 45 -18.86 -7.68 -5.52
C LEU A 45 -17.39 -8.10 -5.42
N THR A 46 -16.59 -7.44 -4.59
CA THR A 46 -15.17 -7.81 -4.38
C THR A 46 -15.00 -9.28 -3.97
N ILE A 47 -15.97 -9.83 -3.24
CA ILE A 47 -15.95 -11.24 -2.79
C ILE A 47 -16.47 -12.18 -3.88
N CYS A 48 -17.37 -11.71 -4.74
CA CYS A 48 -17.99 -12.54 -5.77
C CYS A 48 -17.19 -12.57 -7.08
N ALA A 49 -16.23 -11.66 -7.27
CA ALA A 49 -15.40 -11.57 -8.47
C ALA A 49 -14.38 -12.71 -8.64
N GLU A 50 -14.24 -13.59 -7.65
CA GLU A 50 -13.32 -14.72 -7.72
C GLU A 50 -13.88 -15.86 -8.60
N VAL A 51 -13.15 -16.20 -9.65
CA VAL A 51 -13.53 -17.19 -10.67
C VAL A 51 -13.01 -18.61 -10.41
N THR A 52 -12.38 -18.83 -9.26
CA THR A 52 -11.78 -20.09 -8.83
C THR A 52 -12.67 -20.80 -7.80
N GLY A 53 -12.60 -22.13 -7.75
CA GLY A 53 -13.37 -22.95 -6.81
C GLY A 53 -14.15 -24.07 -7.50
N ASP A 54 -14.88 -24.86 -6.71
CA ASP A 54 -15.74 -25.90 -7.26
C ASP A 54 -17.01 -25.33 -7.91
N LYS A 55 -17.69 -26.19 -8.68
CA LYS A 55 -18.90 -25.82 -9.41
C LYS A 55 -20.00 -25.25 -8.51
N GLN A 56 -20.15 -25.76 -7.28
CA GLN A 56 -21.20 -25.30 -6.37
C GLN A 56 -20.87 -23.89 -5.84
N ALA A 57 -19.62 -23.64 -5.46
CA ALA A 57 -19.15 -22.34 -5.03
C ALA A 57 -19.31 -21.28 -6.12
N LEU A 58 -18.98 -21.61 -7.37
CA LEU A 58 -19.15 -20.70 -8.50
C LEU A 58 -20.63 -20.41 -8.80
N ASN A 59 -21.52 -21.40 -8.73
CA ASN A 59 -22.97 -21.17 -8.89
C ASN A 59 -23.52 -20.26 -7.79
N ASN A 60 -23.16 -20.50 -6.52
CA ASN A 60 -23.60 -19.66 -5.41
C ASN A 60 -23.13 -18.19 -5.57
N ARG A 61 -21.91 -17.98 -6.12
CA ARG A 61 -21.41 -16.63 -6.43
C ARG A 61 -22.17 -15.99 -7.58
N LEU A 62 -22.49 -16.77 -8.62
CA LEU A 62 -23.28 -16.31 -9.75
C LEU A 62 -24.69 -15.87 -9.32
N ASP A 63 -25.37 -16.67 -8.50
CA ASP A 63 -26.68 -16.33 -7.93
C ASP A 63 -26.61 -15.01 -7.14
N ARG A 64 -25.55 -14.85 -6.33
CA ARG A 64 -25.33 -13.63 -5.55
C ARG A 64 -25.05 -12.41 -6.44
N VAL A 65 -24.33 -12.57 -7.55
CA VAL A 65 -24.12 -11.50 -8.54
C VAL A 65 -25.44 -11.15 -9.22
N GLN A 66 -26.31 -12.13 -9.51
CA GLN A 66 -27.65 -11.90 -10.05
C GLN A 66 -28.56 -11.13 -9.07
N ASP A 67 -28.51 -11.46 -7.78
CA ASP A 67 -29.22 -10.72 -6.74
C ASP A 67 -28.73 -9.26 -6.67
N LEU A 68 -27.42 -9.04 -6.74
CA LEU A 68 -26.82 -7.70 -6.73
C LEU A 68 -27.23 -6.89 -7.96
N MET A 69 -27.21 -7.48 -9.16
CA MET A 69 -27.70 -6.83 -10.38
C MET A 69 -29.17 -6.46 -10.29
N THR A 70 -30.00 -7.31 -9.67
CA THR A 70 -31.43 -7.04 -9.47
C THR A 70 -31.63 -5.88 -8.50
N SER A 71 -30.93 -5.90 -7.36
CA SER A 71 -30.97 -4.81 -6.37
C SER A 71 -30.46 -3.49 -6.95
N LEU A 72 -29.46 -3.54 -7.85
CA LEU A 72 -28.93 -2.35 -8.52
C LEU A 72 -30.01 -1.78 -9.44
N ARG A 73 -30.56 -2.58 -10.37
CA ARG A 73 -31.66 -2.19 -11.30
C ARG A 73 -32.89 -1.59 -10.60
N ASP A 74 -33.26 -2.10 -9.43
CA ASP A 74 -34.35 -1.51 -8.65
C ASP A 74 -33.99 -0.14 -8.07
N GLY A 75 -32.71 0.11 -7.80
CA GLY A 75 -32.15 1.43 -7.50
C GLY A 75 -32.26 2.38 -8.69
N GLU A 76 -31.93 1.94 -9.91
CA GLU A 76 -32.09 2.74 -11.15
C GLU A 76 -33.50 3.27 -11.32
N LYS A 77 -34.51 2.41 -11.15
CA LYS A 77 -35.91 2.79 -11.31
C LYS A 77 -36.31 3.88 -10.31
N LYS A 78 -35.74 3.85 -9.11
CA LYS A 78 -35.96 4.88 -8.08
C LYS A 78 -35.26 6.19 -8.42
N VAL A 79 -34.05 6.14 -8.99
CA VAL A 79 -33.33 7.32 -9.51
C VAL A 79 -34.17 7.98 -10.61
N GLU A 80 -34.60 7.19 -11.60
CA GLU A 80 -35.41 7.66 -12.73
C GLU A 80 -36.74 8.28 -12.27
N ALA A 81 -37.44 7.63 -11.34
CA ALA A 81 -38.67 8.18 -10.76
C ALA A 81 -38.44 9.52 -10.04
N THR A 82 -37.28 9.69 -9.40
CA THR A 82 -36.89 10.93 -8.71
C THR A 82 -36.56 12.03 -9.72
N HIS A 83 -35.90 11.69 -10.82
CA HIS A 83 -35.61 12.59 -11.92
C HIS A 83 -36.90 13.14 -12.54
N VAL A 84 -37.82 12.25 -12.92
CA VAL A 84 -39.15 12.62 -13.46
C VAL A 84 -39.94 13.49 -12.49
N GLN A 85 -39.85 13.21 -11.18
CA GLN A 85 -40.53 14.03 -10.17
C GLN A 85 -39.85 15.41 -10.01
N GLY A 86 -38.53 15.47 -10.06
CA GLY A 86 -37.75 16.71 -10.07
C GLY A 86 -38.15 17.63 -11.22
N GLU A 87 -38.16 17.10 -12.46
CA GLU A 87 -38.57 17.83 -13.68
C GLU A 87 -39.96 18.44 -13.57
N LYS A 88 -40.93 17.71 -13.01
CA LYS A 88 -42.30 18.22 -12.79
C LYS A 88 -42.36 19.37 -11.77
N THR A 89 -41.40 19.42 -10.85
CA THR A 89 -41.37 20.38 -9.74
C THR A 89 -40.59 21.65 -10.08
N LEU A 90 -39.68 21.58 -11.07
CA LEU A 90 -38.86 22.71 -11.53
C LEU A 90 -39.67 23.96 -11.97
N PRO A 91 -40.72 23.86 -12.81
CA PRO A 91 -41.42 25.04 -13.34
C PRO A 91 -42.16 25.86 -12.27
N GLN A 92 -42.44 25.24 -11.11
CA GLN A 92 -43.24 25.83 -10.04
C GLN A 92 -42.39 26.36 -8.88
N THR A 93 -41.07 26.22 -8.97
CA THR A 93 -40.10 26.53 -7.91
C THR A 93 -39.38 27.85 -8.18
N ALA A 94 -39.01 28.59 -7.13
CA ALA A 94 -38.23 29.83 -7.26
C ALA A 94 -36.81 29.55 -7.79
N ARG A 95 -36.17 30.53 -8.47
CA ARG A 95 -34.85 30.37 -9.10
C ARG A 95 -33.78 29.74 -8.19
N GLN A 96 -33.72 30.14 -6.93
CA GLN A 96 -32.76 29.57 -5.97
C GLN A 96 -33.04 28.10 -5.63
N GLY A 97 -34.32 27.70 -5.58
CA GLY A 97 -34.73 26.31 -5.41
C GLY A 97 -34.55 25.48 -6.68
N GLN A 98 -34.73 26.07 -7.86
CA GLN A 98 -34.43 25.42 -9.15
C GLN A 98 -32.94 25.09 -9.27
N ALA A 99 -32.05 26.03 -8.88
CA ALA A 99 -30.61 25.78 -8.87
C ALA A 99 -30.21 24.63 -7.93
N HIS A 100 -30.89 24.50 -6.78
CA HIS A 100 -30.64 23.41 -5.85
C HIS A 100 -31.16 22.06 -6.38
N ILE A 101 -32.38 22.04 -6.96
CA ILE A 101 -32.94 20.84 -7.60
C ILE A 101 -32.06 20.40 -8.77
N ASN A 102 -31.64 21.32 -9.64
CA ASN A 102 -30.72 20.99 -10.74
C ASN A 102 -29.37 20.51 -10.22
N GLY A 103 -28.81 21.11 -9.17
CA GLY A 103 -27.56 20.62 -8.56
C GLY A 103 -27.66 19.22 -7.96
N GLU A 104 -28.82 18.85 -7.39
CA GLU A 104 -29.07 17.48 -6.90
C GLU A 104 -29.36 16.48 -8.03
N LEU A 105 -30.05 16.90 -9.10
CA LEU A 105 -30.34 16.07 -10.28
C LEU A 105 -29.11 15.86 -11.19
N GLU A 106 -28.26 16.89 -11.32
CA GLU A 106 -27.00 16.89 -12.08
C GLU A 106 -25.83 16.37 -11.25
N SER A 107 -26.07 15.61 -10.18
CA SER A 107 -25.01 14.91 -9.45
C SER A 107 -24.41 13.81 -10.34
N VAL A 108 -23.53 14.21 -11.27
CA VAL A 108 -22.86 13.37 -12.30
C VAL A 108 -22.09 12.20 -11.69
N SER A 109 -21.60 12.35 -10.45
CA SER A 109 -20.84 11.29 -9.76
C SER A 109 -21.63 10.01 -9.53
N VAL A 110 -22.93 10.11 -9.22
CA VAL A 110 -23.77 8.94 -8.91
C VAL A 110 -24.11 8.15 -10.18
N THR A 111 -24.39 8.81 -11.29
CA THR A 111 -24.70 8.16 -12.57
C THR A 111 -23.49 7.42 -13.13
N GLN A 112 -22.32 8.06 -13.16
CA GLN A 112 -21.09 7.45 -13.66
C GLN A 112 -20.63 6.24 -12.82
N ASP A 113 -20.68 6.36 -11.49
CA ASP A 113 -20.30 5.28 -10.58
C ASP A 113 -21.27 4.09 -10.67
N TYR A 114 -22.55 4.37 -10.93
CA TYR A 114 -23.58 3.37 -11.12
C TYR A 114 -23.37 2.57 -12.42
N GLU A 115 -23.11 3.25 -13.54
CA GLU A 115 -22.78 2.61 -14.82
C GLU A 115 -21.50 1.77 -14.75
N THR A 116 -20.48 2.30 -14.06
CA THR A 116 -19.21 1.58 -13.82
C THR A 116 -19.45 0.30 -13.01
N LEU A 117 -20.27 0.38 -11.96
CA LEU A 117 -20.59 -0.76 -11.11
C LEU A 117 -21.44 -1.80 -11.85
N ALA A 118 -22.41 -1.36 -12.66
CA ALA A 118 -23.24 -2.22 -13.50
C ALA A 118 -22.40 -2.98 -14.54
N THR A 119 -21.45 -2.29 -15.18
CA THR A 119 -20.50 -2.90 -16.12
C THR A 119 -19.67 -3.99 -15.45
N ARG A 120 -19.09 -3.69 -14.28
CA ARG A 120 -18.29 -4.65 -13.51
C ARG A 120 -19.10 -5.87 -13.03
N LEU A 121 -20.37 -5.68 -12.68
CA LEU A 121 -21.27 -6.80 -12.34
C LEU A 121 -21.53 -7.70 -13.56
N GLY A 122 -21.76 -7.11 -14.74
CA GLY A 122 -21.94 -7.84 -15.99
C GLY A 122 -20.71 -8.65 -16.39
N GLU A 123 -19.52 -8.03 -16.33
CA GLU A 123 -18.25 -8.73 -16.57
C GLU A 123 -18.03 -9.89 -15.60
N THR A 124 -18.31 -9.66 -14.32
CA THR A 124 -18.18 -10.70 -13.28
C THR A 124 -19.14 -11.86 -13.53
N GLN A 125 -20.40 -11.57 -13.91
CA GLN A 125 -21.38 -12.58 -14.28
C GLN A 125 -20.90 -13.42 -15.47
N GLN A 126 -20.36 -12.77 -16.50
CA GLN A 126 -19.86 -13.44 -17.69
C GLN A 126 -18.67 -14.36 -17.36
N ASN A 127 -17.73 -13.88 -16.57
CA ASN A 127 -16.55 -14.64 -16.16
C ASN A 127 -16.91 -15.88 -15.33
N LEU A 128 -17.81 -15.73 -14.35
CA LEU A 128 -18.32 -16.86 -13.55
C LEU A 128 -19.04 -17.89 -14.43
N THR A 129 -19.89 -17.42 -15.35
CA THR A 129 -20.61 -18.28 -16.30
C THR A 129 -19.65 -19.08 -17.16
N HIS A 130 -18.60 -18.44 -17.68
CA HIS A 130 -17.59 -19.10 -18.51
C HIS A 130 -16.82 -20.17 -17.71
N SER A 131 -16.40 -19.87 -16.48
CA SER A 131 -15.75 -20.85 -15.60
C SER A 131 -16.66 -22.05 -15.29
N ILE A 132 -17.95 -21.82 -15.04
CA ILE A 132 -18.93 -22.90 -14.79
C ILE A 132 -19.10 -23.78 -16.04
N GLN A 133 -19.18 -23.18 -17.23
CA GLN A 133 -19.28 -23.92 -18.49
C GLN A 133 -18.03 -24.75 -18.77
N ALA A 134 -16.85 -24.21 -18.49
CA ALA A 134 -15.59 -24.95 -18.62
C ALA A 134 -15.56 -26.20 -17.70
N LEU A 135 -15.99 -26.05 -16.44
CA LEU A 135 -16.11 -27.19 -15.52
C LEU A 135 -17.17 -28.21 -15.96
N GLN A 136 -18.31 -27.75 -16.48
CA GLN A 136 -19.37 -28.63 -17.00
C GLN A 136 -18.91 -29.45 -18.22
N ALA A 137 -18.16 -28.83 -19.13
CA ALA A 137 -17.59 -29.50 -20.29
C ALA A 137 -16.59 -30.59 -19.89
N TYR A 138 -15.80 -30.33 -18.84
CA TYR A 138 -14.87 -31.29 -18.26
C TYR A 138 -15.60 -32.49 -17.62
N ASP A 139 -16.59 -32.24 -16.75
CA ASP A 139 -17.38 -33.30 -16.09
C ASP A 139 -18.11 -34.21 -17.10
N GLY A 140 -18.68 -33.62 -18.16
CA GLY A 140 -19.47 -34.33 -19.17
C GLY A 140 -18.62 -35.22 -20.09
N SER A 141 -17.37 -34.86 -20.32
CA SER A 141 -16.44 -35.53 -21.25
C SER A 141 -15.80 -36.78 -20.65
N CYS A 142 -15.45 -36.74 -19.36
CA CYS A 142 -14.51 -37.70 -18.76
C CYS A 142 -15.19 -38.83 -17.98
N ILE A 143 -16.38 -38.62 -17.42
CA ILE A 143 -16.98 -39.57 -16.45
C ILE A 143 -18.11 -40.41 -17.06
N LYS A 144 -18.94 -39.85 -17.94
CA LYS A 144 -20.11 -40.57 -18.51
C LYS A 144 -19.75 -41.64 -19.55
N ASP A 145 -18.53 -41.61 -20.08
CA ASP A 145 -18.04 -42.57 -21.08
C ASP A 145 -17.26 -43.76 -20.47
N LEU A 146 -17.36 -43.98 -19.16
CA LEU A 146 -16.74 -45.12 -18.46
C LEU A 146 -17.54 -46.43 -18.58
N GLU A 147 -18.77 -46.38 -19.08
CA GLU A 147 -19.57 -47.59 -19.34
C GLU A 147 -19.00 -48.38 -20.53
N LEU A 148 -18.81 -49.69 -20.34
CA LEU A 148 -18.35 -50.60 -21.40
C LEU A 148 -19.35 -50.62 -22.55
N LYS A 149 -18.90 -50.19 -23.74
CA LYS A 149 -19.76 -50.25 -24.94
C LYS A 149 -19.96 -51.71 -25.39
N PHE A 150 -21.11 -52.01 -26.00
CA PHE A 150 -21.55 -53.39 -26.23
C PHE A 150 -21.05 -53.98 -27.55
N THR A 151 -20.64 -53.15 -28.51
CA THR A 151 -20.14 -53.63 -29.82
C THR A 151 -18.62 -53.46 -29.96
N LEU A 152 -18.00 -54.32 -30.78
CA LEU A 152 -16.55 -54.28 -31.03
C LEU A 152 -16.05 -52.94 -31.60
N PRO A 153 -16.73 -52.31 -32.60
CA PRO A 153 -16.31 -51.01 -33.12
C PRO A 153 -16.34 -49.90 -32.06
N GLU A 154 -17.35 -49.90 -31.19
CA GLU A 154 -17.47 -48.92 -30.11
C GLU A 154 -16.38 -49.12 -29.05
N LYS A 155 -16.04 -50.36 -28.69
CA LYS A 155 -14.90 -50.66 -27.80
C LYS A 155 -13.57 -50.23 -28.42
N GLN A 156 -13.38 -50.43 -29.72
CA GLN A 156 -12.17 -50.00 -30.44
C GLN A 156 -12.02 -48.46 -30.37
N ALA A 157 -13.10 -47.72 -30.62
CA ALA A 157 -13.12 -46.27 -30.51
C ALA A 157 -12.89 -45.78 -29.06
N GLN A 158 -13.46 -46.47 -28.07
CA GLN A 158 -13.28 -46.16 -26.64
C GLN A 158 -11.82 -46.33 -26.19
N VAL A 159 -11.12 -47.37 -26.66
CA VAL A 159 -9.69 -47.58 -26.39
C VAL A 159 -8.83 -46.45 -26.96
N GLU A 160 -9.08 -46.04 -28.21
CA GLU A 160 -8.33 -44.93 -28.82
C GLU A 160 -8.60 -43.60 -28.10
N LYS A 161 -9.84 -43.36 -27.66
CA LYS A 161 -10.19 -42.20 -26.82
C LYS A 161 -9.42 -42.21 -25.48
N TYR A 162 -9.31 -43.37 -24.82
CA TYR A 162 -8.55 -43.46 -23.56
C TYR A 162 -7.04 -43.31 -23.74
N LYS A 163 -6.46 -43.82 -24.84
CA LYS A 163 -5.05 -43.56 -25.16
C LYS A 163 -4.79 -42.06 -25.38
N ALA A 164 -5.68 -41.39 -26.10
CA ALA A 164 -5.61 -39.94 -26.29
C ALA A 164 -5.69 -39.20 -24.95
N LEU A 165 -6.63 -39.57 -24.08
CA LEU A 165 -6.78 -38.97 -22.75
C LEU A 165 -5.55 -39.24 -21.86
N GLN A 166 -4.97 -40.44 -21.92
CA GLN A 166 -3.75 -40.79 -21.21
C GLN A 166 -2.57 -39.92 -21.63
N ASN A 167 -2.40 -39.69 -22.93
CA ASN A 167 -1.37 -38.79 -23.45
C ASN A 167 -1.61 -37.36 -22.98
N ASP A 168 -2.85 -36.88 -23.04
CA ASP A 168 -3.26 -35.55 -22.59
C ASP A 168 -2.97 -35.32 -21.10
N VAL A 169 -3.23 -36.33 -20.25
CA VAL A 169 -2.89 -36.29 -18.82
C VAL A 169 -1.38 -36.22 -18.64
N HIS A 170 -0.62 -37.04 -19.38
CA HIS A 170 0.84 -37.05 -19.28
C HIS A 170 1.46 -35.71 -19.70
N THR A 171 0.96 -35.11 -20.79
CA THR A 171 1.39 -33.78 -21.24
C THR A 171 1.06 -32.70 -20.21
N ARG A 172 -0.17 -32.67 -19.68
CA ARG A 172 -0.55 -31.69 -18.65
C ARG A 172 0.25 -31.86 -17.36
N GLN A 173 0.60 -33.10 -17.00
CA GLN A 173 1.43 -33.37 -15.84
C GLN A 173 2.85 -32.82 -16.02
N GLY A 174 3.46 -33.00 -17.19
CA GLY A 174 4.74 -32.37 -17.54
C GLY A 174 4.67 -30.82 -17.49
N GLN A 175 3.62 -30.22 -18.05
CA GLN A 175 3.41 -28.77 -17.98
C GLN A 175 3.27 -28.27 -16.53
N PHE A 176 2.60 -29.03 -15.67
CA PHE A 176 2.47 -28.69 -14.25
C PHE A 176 3.82 -28.76 -13.53
N ASP A 177 4.61 -29.80 -13.78
CA ASP A 177 5.95 -29.95 -13.20
C ASP A 177 6.89 -28.83 -13.67
N ASP A 178 6.84 -28.46 -14.96
CA ASP A 178 7.61 -27.34 -15.50
C ASP A 178 7.23 -26.02 -14.83
N LEU A 179 5.93 -25.73 -14.69
CA LEU A 179 5.44 -24.53 -14.00
C LEU A 179 5.86 -24.51 -12.53
N LYS A 180 5.77 -25.65 -11.85
CA LYS A 180 6.20 -25.79 -10.45
C LYS A 180 7.71 -25.53 -10.31
N ASN A 181 8.52 -26.08 -11.21
CA ASN A 181 9.97 -25.90 -11.22
C ASN A 181 10.35 -24.46 -11.54
N MET A 182 9.72 -23.82 -12.53
CA MET A 182 9.92 -22.41 -12.85
C MET A 182 9.58 -21.50 -11.67
N ALA A 183 8.42 -21.71 -11.02
CA ALA A 183 8.01 -20.91 -9.85
C ALA A 183 8.98 -21.11 -8.67
N SER A 184 9.44 -22.33 -8.45
CA SER A 184 10.42 -22.65 -7.40
C SER A 184 11.76 -21.98 -7.70
N GLN A 185 12.26 -22.06 -8.92
CA GLN A 185 13.55 -21.47 -9.31
C GLN A 185 13.53 -19.93 -9.28
N ASP A 186 12.47 -19.28 -9.77
CA ASP A 186 12.35 -17.82 -9.76
C ASP A 186 12.26 -17.26 -8.33
N LEU A 187 11.41 -17.85 -7.48
CA LEU A 187 11.27 -17.40 -6.08
C LEU A 187 12.54 -17.68 -5.27
N ILE A 188 13.10 -18.89 -5.38
CA ILE A 188 14.34 -19.25 -4.68
C ILE A 188 15.50 -18.37 -5.16
N GLY A 189 15.57 -18.08 -6.46
CA GLY A 189 16.56 -17.17 -7.04
C GLY A 189 16.46 -15.76 -6.44
N LYS A 190 15.26 -15.19 -6.38
CA LYS A 190 15.01 -13.89 -5.75
C LYS A 190 15.39 -13.88 -4.26
N LEU A 191 14.98 -14.89 -3.52
CA LEU A 191 15.32 -15.01 -2.09
C LEU A 191 16.83 -15.13 -1.86
N ARG A 192 17.54 -15.88 -2.72
CA ARG A 192 19.00 -15.99 -2.65
C ARG A 192 19.68 -14.65 -2.92
N ASN A 193 19.23 -13.89 -3.90
CA ASN A 193 19.79 -12.57 -4.20
C ASN A 193 19.58 -11.61 -3.02
N HIS A 194 18.38 -11.55 -2.45
CA HIS A 194 18.12 -10.73 -1.27
C HIS A 194 18.95 -11.15 -0.05
N ALA A 195 19.18 -12.45 0.15
CA ALA A 195 20.06 -12.92 1.22
C ALA A 195 21.51 -12.45 1.02
N LEU A 196 22.02 -12.51 -0.21
CA LEU A 196 23.38 -12.05 -0.54
C LEU A 196 23.52 -10.53 -0.38
N GLU A 197 22.53 -9.76 -0.84
CA GLU A 197 22.46 -8.30 -0.65
C GLU A 197 22.49 -7.94 0.84
N HIS A 198 21.74 -8.67 1.66
CA HIS A 198 21.70 -8.46 3.11
C HIS A 198 23.02 -8.81 3.80
N GLU A 199 23.67 -9.91 3.40
CA GLU A 199 25.00 -10.29 3.91
C GLU A 199 26.04 -9.19 3.60
N THR A 200 26.04 -8.69 2.36
CA THR A 200 26.93 -7.61 1.93
C THR A 200 26.66 -6.32 2.72
N TYR A 201 25.38 -6.00 2.96
CA TYR A 201 25.00 -4.86 3.80
C TYR A 201 25.50 -5.01 5.24
N GLN A 202 25.39 -6.20 5.84
CA GLN A 202 25.88 -6.46 7.20
C GLN A 202 27.39 -6.30 7.34
N GLU A 203 28.16 -6.78 6.35
CA GLU A 203 29.61 -6.58 6.31
C GLU A 203 29.96 -5.08 6.28
N ASN A 204 29.36 -4.32 5.36
CA ASN A 204 29.57 -2.88 5.25
C ASN A 204 29.15 -2.12 6.52
N PHE A 205 28.04 -2.52 7.15
CA PHE A 205 27.58 -1.92 8.40
C PHE A 205 28.58 -2.15 9.54
N SER A 206 29.10 -3.38 9.67
CA SER A 206 30.11 -3.73 10.66
C SER A 206 31.40 -2.95 10.45
N GLU A 207 31.88 -2.87 9.21
CA GLU A 207 33.10 -2.11 8.86
C GLU A 207 32.95 -0.63 9.20
N CYS A 208 31.79 -0.03 8.89
CA CYS A 208 31.52 1.36 9.21
C CYS A 208 31.47 1.62 10.73
N SER A 209 30.83 0.73 11.48
CA SER A 209 30.78 0.80 12.95
C SER A 209 32.18 0.71 13.58
N GLU A 210 33.02 -0.20 13.08
CA GLU A 210 34.40 -0.37 13.56
C GLU A 210 35.25 0.86 13.21
N TRP A 211 35.11 1.39 12.00
CA TRP A 211 35.78 2.60 11.57
C TRP A 211 35.40 3.83 12.42
N LEU A 212 34.12 3.99 12.74
CA LEU A 212 33.65 5.07 13.62
C LEU A 212 34.23 4.94 15.03
N GLY A 213 34.23 3.73 15.59
CA GLY A 213 34.78 3.47 16.93
C GLY A 213 36.28 3.74 17.01
N THR A 214 37.06 3.24 16.05
CA THR A 214 38.52 3.45 15.99
C THR A 214 38.87 4.91 15.73
N SER A 215 38.13 5.61 14.87
CA SER A 215 38.32 7.04 14.59
C SER A 215 38.03 7.89 15.83
N LEU A 216 36.98 7.57 16.59
CA LEU A 216 36.64 8.25 17.84
C LEU A 216 37.75 8.08 18.87
N GLN A 217 38.24 6.86 19.06
CA GLN A 217 39.33 6.58 20.00
C GLN A 217 40.58 7.40 19.64
N ARG A 218 41.00 7.34 18.37
CA ARG A 218 42.19 8.06 17.90
C ARG A 218 42.07 9.57 18.06
N LEU A 219 40.88 10.12 17.83
CA LEU A 219 40.65 11.54 17.98
C LEU A 219 40.66 11.95 19.47
N GLN A 220 40.13 11.12 20.37
CA GLN A 220 40.24 11.36 21.82
C GLN A 220 41.70 11.36 22.30
N GLU A 221 42.54 10.46 21.79
CA GLU A 221 43.97 10.43 22.08
C GLU A 221 44.66 11.74 21.63
N LEU A 222 44.40 12.20 20.40
CA LEU A 222 44.96 13.46 19.88
C LEU A 222 44.48 14.69 20.68
N VAL A 223 43.21 14.71 21.08
CA VAL A 223 42.66 15.77 21.93
C VAL A 223 43.32 15.78 23.31
N ALA A 224 43.64 14.62 23.88
CA ALA A 224 44.34 14.51 25.15
C ALA A 224 45.82 14.97 25.07
N GLU A 225 46.48 14.77 23.93
CA GLU A 225 47.86 15.24 23.70
C GLU A 225 47.96 16.75 23.42
N LYS A 226 46.86 17.38 23.01
CA LYS A 226 46.82 18.80 22.63
C LYS A 226 47.41 19.72 23.70
N ASP A 227 47.06 19.54 24.96
CA ASP A 227 47.53 20.42 26.05
C ASP A 227 49.05 20.27 26.29
N GLN A 228 49.58 19.07 26.11
CA GLN A 228 51.02 18.81 26.18
C GLN A 228 51.74 19.48 25.00
N GLY A 229 51.15 19.43 23.80
CA GLY A 229 51.66 20.14 22.62
C GLY A 229 51.69 21.65 22.82
N ALA A 230 50.60 22.24 23.35
CA ALA A 230 50.54 23.67 23.66
C ALA A 230 51.64 24.09 24.65
N THR A 231 51.89 23.26 25.67
CA THR A 231 52.97 23.49 26.65
C THR A 231 54.35 23.48 25.98
N ARG A 232 54.62 22.53 25.08
CA ARG A 232 55.90 22.44 24.34
C ARG A 232 56.10 23.64 23.41
N ILE A 233 55.05 24.10 22.74
CA ILE A 233 55.10 25.30 21.88
C ILE A 233 55.42 26.53 22.73
N HIS A 234 54.76 26.69 23.88
CA HIS A 234 55.01 27.82 24.79
C HIS A 234 56.46 27.85 25.28
N TYR A 235 56.98 26.71 25.74
CA TYR A 235 58.37 26.59 26.18
C TYR A 235 59.37 26.87 25.05
N THR A 236 59.10 26.37 23.84
CA THR A 236 59.96 26.60 22.67
C THR A 236 60.04 28.08 22.32
N VAL A 237 58.92 28.79 22.36
CA VAL A 237 58.87 30.24 22.16
C VAL A 237 59.66 30.97 23.24
N GLU A 238 59.45 30.63 24.50
CA GLU A 238 60.18 31.25 25.63
C GLU A 238 61.70 31.05 25.51
N CYS A 239 62.15 29.86 25.12
CA CYS A 239 63.57 29.58 24.87
C CYS A 239 64.12 30.35 23.67
N GLY A 240 63.36 30.44 22.58
CA GLY A 240 63.79 31.17 21.38
C GLY A 240 63.92 32.67 21.63
N GLU A 241 63.01 33.27 22.40
CA GLU A 241 63.08 34.69 22.76
C GLU A 241 64.31 35.03 23.62
N LYS A 242 64.77 34.09 24.46
CA LYS A 242 66.01 34.27 25.25
C LYS A 242 67.28 34.34 24.39
N LEU A 243 67.23 33.92 23.13
CA LEU A 243 68.39 33.94 22.23
C LEU A 243 68.63 35.31 21.59
N TYR A 244 67.64 36.21 21.57
CA TYR A 244 67.75 37.52 20.91
C TYR A 244 69.01 38.34 21.28
N PRO A 245 69.46 38.40 22.55
CA PRO A 245 70.65 39.17 22.91
C PRO A 245 71.98 38.51 22.49
N SER A 246 71.93 37.23 22.09
CA SER A 246 73.11 36.37 21.90
C SER A 246 73.42 36.10 20.43
N THR A 247 72.68 36.72 19.51
CA THR A 247 72.74 36.46 18.07
C THR A 247 73.26 37.66 17.28
N ALA A 248 73.70 37.42 16.04
CA ALA A 248 74.05 38.48 15.09
C ALA A 248 72.85 39.40 14.77
N SER A 249 73.07 40.55 14.12
CA SER A 249 72.03 41.58 13.88
C SER A 249 70.78 41.08 13.18
N GLU A 250 70.89 40.06 12.30
CA GLU A 250 69.77 39.45 11.57
C GLU A 250 69.10 38.28 12.33
N GLY A 251 69.77 37.75 13.36
CA GLY A 251 69.34 36.55 14.09
C GLY A 251 67.99 36.69 14.80
N PRO A 252 67.68 37.79 15.49
CA PRO A 252 66.40 37.97 16.17
C PRO A 252 65.21 37.92 15.21
N ASP A 253 65.32 38.56 14.04
CA ASP A 253 64.25 38.58 13.04
C ASP A 253 63.97 37.17 12.48
N ILE A 254 65.04 36.42 12.17
CA ILE A 254 64.93 35.02 11.71
C ILE A 254 64.26 34.16 12.78
N ILE A 255 64.73 34.22 14.04
CA ILE A 255 64.16 33.43 15.15
C ILE A 255 62.69 33.80 15.36
N HIS A 256 62.35 35.09 15.33
CA HIS A 256 60.97 35.53 15.50
C HIS A 256 60.04 35.02 14.39
N GLN A 257 60.52 35.02 13.14
CA GLN A 257 59.76 34.49 12.00
C GLN A 257 59.52 32.98 12.15
N GLU A 258 60.53 32.20 12.54
CA GLU A 258 60.40 30.75 12.77
C GLU A 258 59.45 30.43 13.94
N LEU A 259 59.55 31.17 15.05
CA LEU A 259 58.65 31.01 16.20
C LEU A 259 57.20 31.36 15.85
N ARG A 260 56.99 32.40 15.04
CA ARG A 260 55.66 32.76 14.53
C ARG A 260 55.12 31.64 13.65
N GLY A 261 55.92 31.16 12.70
CA GLY A 261 55.53 30.05 11.83
C GLY A 261 55.15 28.82 12.64
N LEU A 262 55.95 28.44 13.64
CA LEU A 262 55.65 27.31 14.52
C LEU A 262 54.31 27.47 15.25
N ARG A 263 54.01 28.67 15.77
CA ARG A 263 52.74 28.96 16.44
C ARG A 263 51.55 28.87 15.49
N GLU A 264 51.67 29.48 14.31
CA GLU A 264 50.63 29.45 13.28
C GLU A 264 50.31 28.02 12.82
N HIS A 265 51.34 27.18 12.59
CA HIS A 265 51.13 25.78 12.23
C HIS A 265 50.46 24.97 13.35
N TRP A 266 50.81 25.25 14.61
CA TRP A 266 50.18 24.60 15.75
C TRP A 266 48.70 24.99 15.90
N GLU A 267 48.39 26.27 15.76
CA GLU A 267 47.02 26.80 15.81
C GLU A 267 46.16 26.20 14.67
N GLN A 268 46.68 26.16 13.44
CA GLN A 268 46.03 25.49 12.31
C GLN A 268 45.76 24.00 12.59
N GLY A 269 46.71 23.28 13.19
CA GLY A 269 46.52 21.88 13.59
C GLY A 269 45.42 21.71 14.63
N CYS A 270 45.33 22.62 15.61
CA CYS A 270 44.27 22.64 16.61
C CYS A 270 42.89 22.91 16.00
N ASP A 271 42.81 23.81 15.03
CA ASP A 271 41.57 24.13 14.31
C ASP A 271 41.07 22.91 13.51
N VAL A 272 41.96 22.25 12.75
CA VAL A 272 41.64 21.03 12.00
C VAL A 272 41.19 19.90 12.93
N LEU A 273 41.85 19.73 14.08
CA LEU A 273 41.47 18.72 15.08
C LEU A 273 40.05 18.99 15.61
N SER A 274 39.75 20.25 15.93
CA SER A 274 38.43 20.65 16.46
C SER A 274 37.32 20.52 15.40
N GLU A 275 37.61 20.87 14.15
CA GLU A 275 36.68 20.68 13.03
C GLU A 275 36.40 19.18 12.78
N THR A 276 37.44 18.35 12.80
CA THR A 276 37.33 16.90 12.63
C THR A 276 36.52 16.27 13.77
N GLN A 277 36.74 16.72 15.01
CA GLN A 277 35.95 16.30 16.16
C GLN A 277 34.46 16.58 15.97
N CYS A 278 34.11 17.82 15.62
CA CYS A 278 32.73 18.22 15.38
C CYS A 278 32.05 17.40 14.27
N LYS A 279 32.77 17.15 13.16
CA LYS A 279 32.28 16.31 12.05
C LYS A 279 32.05 14.87 12.48
N LEU A 280 32.97 14.29 13.27
CA LEU A 280 32.85 12.93 13.75
C LEU A 280 31.70 12.79 14.75
N ASP A 281 31.57 13.72 15.71
CA ASP A 281 30.46 13.75 16.66
C ASP A 281 29.10 13.84 15.96
N THR A 282 29.01 14.68 14.91
CA THR A 282 27.80 14.78 14.08
C THR A 282 27.49 13.47 13.36
N THR A 283 28.51 12.83 12.78
CA THR A 283 28.36 11.54 12.08
C THR A 283 27.94 10.44 13.05
N LEU A 284 28.52 10.39 14.24
CA LEU A 284 28.16 9.44 15.29
C LEU A 284 26.71 9.62 15.75
N LEU A 285 26.26 10.87 15.92
CA LEU A 285 24.87 11.15 16.28
C LEU A 285 23.90 10.61 15.21
N GLN A 286 24.22 10.85 13.93
CA GLN A 286 23.44 10.33 12.81
C GLN A 286 23.45 8.79 12.78
N TRP A 287 24.61 8.18 13.01
CA TRP A 287 24.76 6.73 13.08
C TRP A 287 23.91 6.12 14.20
N TYR A 288 23.96 6.66 15.42
CA TYR A 288 23.15 6.15 16.52
C TYR A 288 21.65 6.32 16.27
N SER A 289 21.24 7.45 15.69
CA SER A 289 19.84 7.64 15.30
C SER A 289 19.39 6.63 14.23
N TYR A 290 20.24 6.35 13.24
CA TYR A 290 19.98 5.34 12.23
C TYR A 290 19.85 3.94 12.82
N ASP A 291 20.82 3.53 13.64
CA ASP A 291 20.86 2.21 14.29
C ASP A 291 19.63 1.98 15.18
N GLU A 292 19.24 2.99 15.97
CA GLU A 292 18.03 2.93 16.79
C GLU A 292 16.77 2.78 15.94
N ASN A 293 16.61 3.59 14.89
CA ASN A 293 15.47 3.51 13.98
C ASN A 293 15.40 2.15 13.26
N PHE A 294 16.56 1.63 12.84
CA PHE A 294 16.66 0.32 12.21
C PHE A 294 16.28 -0.81 13.17
N ASP A 295 16.75 -0.79 14.41
CA ASP A 295 16.39 -1.79 15.41
C ASP A 295 14.89 -1.74 15.77
N GLN A 296 14.31 -0.54 15.88
CA GLN A 296 12.86 -0.38 16.04
C GLN A 296 12.09 -0.98 14.87
N PHE A 297 12.49 -0.69 13.63
CA PHE A 297 11.87 -1.26 12.43
C PHE A 297 12.01 -2.79 12.41
N ARG A 298 13.20 -3.32 12.71
CA ARG A 298 13.47 -4.77 12.74
C ARG A 298 12.58 -5.47 13.76
N LYS A 299 12.47 -4.93 14.99
CA LYS A 299 11.57 -5.47 16.02
C LYS A 299 10.12 -5.46 15.57
N TRP A 300 9.66 -4.32 15.04
CA TRP A 300 8.30 -4.21 14.51
C TRP A 300 8.03 -5.22 13.39
N PHE A 301 8.99 -5.41 12.49
CA PHE A 301 8.89 -6.36 11.38
C PHE A 301 8.76 -7.80 11.89
N LEU A 302 9.63 -8.22 12.81
CA LEU A 302 9.58 -9.55 13.43
C LEU A 302 8.26 -9.79 14.17
N ASP A 303 7.78 -8.82 14.95
CA ASP A 303 6.50 -8.91 15.65
C ASP A 303 5.33 -9.04 14.67
N THR A 304 5.40 -8.34 13.53
CA THR A 304 4.39 -8.41 12.48
C THR A 304 4.43 -9.75 11.75
N GLU A 305 5.62 -10.28 11.47
CA GLU A 305 5.80 -11.61 10.88
C GLU A 305 5.22 -12.71 11.78
N ILE A 306 5.50 -12.66 13.09
CA ILE A 306 4.95 -13.60 14.07
C ILE A 306 3.42 -13.55 14.07
N LYS A 307 2.83 -12.36 14.15
CA LYS A 307 1.36 -12.17 14.12
C LYS A 307 0.74 -12.72 12.84
N LEU A 308 1.38 -12.51 11.68
CA LEU A 308 0.90 -13.03 10.41
C LEU A 308 0.97 -14.56 10.35
N ARG A 309 2.03 -15.15 10.91
CA ARG A 309 2.21 -16.60 10.98
C ARG A 309 1.18 -17.26 11.91
N GLU A 310 0.89 -16.67 13.06
CA GLU A 310 -0.15 -17.15 13.99
C GLU A 310 -1.56 -17.06 13.38
N ASP A 311 -1.78 -16.12 12.46
CA ASP A 311 -3.06 -15.93 11.76
C ASP A 311 -3.15 -16.71 10.44
N THR A 312 -2.27 -17.69 10.18
CA THR A 312 -2.32 -18.54 8.97
C THR A 312 -3.19 -19.80 9.13
N ASP A 313 -3.45 -20.23 10.36
CA ASP A 313 -4.23 -21.45 10.61
C ASP A 313 -5.71 -21.27 10.29
N LEU A 314 -6.30 -22.27 9.63
CA LEU A 314 -7.73 -22.30 9.30
C LEU A 314 -8.57 -22.30 10.58
N LYS A 315 -9.39 -21.26 10.77
CA LYS A 315 -10.30 -21.18 11.91
C LYS A 315 -11.56 -22.01 11.69
N ALA A 316 -12.10 -22.60 12.76
CA ALA A 316 -13.23 -23.55 12.68
C ALA A 316 -14.57 -22.89 12.33
N THR A 317 -14.79 -21.63 12.72
CA THR A 317 -16.08 -20.95 12.53
C THR A 317 -16.02 -19.84 11.46
N LEU A 318 -17.15 -19.55 10.82
CA LEU A 318 -17.27 -18.45 9.86
C LEU A 318 -17.00 -17.08 10.50
N SER A 319 -17.36 -16.91 11.77
CA SER A 319 -17.07 -15.69 12.55
C SER A 319 -15.56 -15.49 12.67
N ASP A 320 -14.84 -16.53 13.04
CA ASP A 320 -13.38 -16.48 13.21
C ASP A 320 -12.66 -16.30 11.88
N LYS A 321 -13.12 -16.96 10.80
CA LYS A 321 -12.60 -16.74 9.43
C LYS A 321 -12.80 -15.30 8.94
N LYS A 322 -13.92 -14.66 9.29
CA LYS A 322 -14.15 -13.24 8.97
C LYS A 322 -13.24 -12.32 9.77
N ALA A 323 -13.05 -12.59 11.06
CA ALA A 323 -12.13 -11.83 11.90
C ALA A 323 -10.68 -11.94 11.42
N GLN A 324 -10.23 -13.15 11.07
CA GLN A 324 -8.94 -13.42 10.44
C GLN A 324 -8.78 -12.61 9.14
N LEU A 325 -9.72 -12.72 8.19
CA LEU A 325 -9.64 -11.92 6.95
C LEU A 325 -9.59 -10.41 7.19
N GLN A 326 -10.31 -9.91 8.19
CA GLN A 326 -10.26 -8.50 8.60
C GLN A 326 -8.86 -8.12 9.11
N ASN A 327 -8.26 -8.93 9.97
CA ASN A 327 -6.90 -8.72 10.49
C ASN A 327 -5.86 -8.72 9.35
N HIS A 328 -5.90 -9.71 8.46
CA HIS A 328 -5.04 -9.76 7.27
C HIS A 328 -5.14 -8.51 6.41
N ARG A 329 -6.36 -7.98 6.21
CA ARG A 329 -6.59 -6.73 5.47
C ARG A 329 -6.01 -5.51 6.18
N LEU A 330 -6.17 -5.42 7.50
CA LEU A 330 -5.62 -4.34 8.31
C LEU A 330 -4.09 -4.37 8.29
N CYS A 331 -3.47 -5.55 8.50
CA CYS A 331 -2.03 -5.74 8.38
C CYS A 331 -1.53 -5.34 6.98
N ARG A 332 -2.19 -5.80 5.91
CA ARG A 332 -1.85 -5.43 4.53
C ARG A 332 -1.95 -3.91 4.31
N SER A 333 -3.00 -3.26 4.81
CA SER A 333 -3.15 -1.81 4.71
C SER A 333 -2.03 -1.10 5.46
N TYR A 334 -1.75 -1.50 6.69
CA TYR A 334 -0.73 -0.91 7.54
C TYR A 334 0.68 -1.03 6.92
N ILE A 335 1.06 -2.23 6.45
CA ILE A 335 2.31 -2.47 5.72
C ILE A 335 2.40 -1.58 4.46
N LYS A 336 1.30 -1.47 3.71
CA LYS A 336 1.25 -0.65 2.49
C LYS A 336 1.39 0.85 2.80
N THR A 337 0.87 1.31 3.93
CA THR A 337 0.97 2.73 4.33
C THR A 337 2.42 3.08 4.70
N LEU A 338 3.08 2.20 5.47
CA LEU A 338 4.51 2.37 5.80
C LEU A 338 5.44 2.34 4.58
N TYR A 339 5.10 1.58 3.54
CA TYR A 339 5.90 1.48 2.31
C TYR A 339 5.69 2.66 1.35
N LEU A 340 4.51 3.30 1.38
CA LEU A 340 4.17 4.42 0.49
C LEU A 340 4.50 5.79 1.09
N ASP A 341 4.50 5.93 2.41
CA ASP A 341 4.81 7.20 3.08
C ASP A 341 6.32 7.44 3.28
N ASN A 342 7.19 6.45 2.97
CA ASN A 342 8.65 6.52 3.13
C ASN A 342 9.44 6.48 1.79
N MET A 343 8.78 6.73 0.66
CA MET A 343 9.43 7.08 -0.63
C MET A 343 8.99 8.47 -1.05
#